data_AF-A0AAR2J487-F1
#
_entry.id   AF-A0AAR2J487-F1
#
_cell.length_a   1.000
_cell.length_b   1.000
_cell.length_c   1.000
_cell.angle_alpha   90.00
_cell.angle_beta   90.00
_cell.angle_gamma   90.00
#
_symmetry.space_group_name_H-M   'P 1'
#
loop_
_entity.id
_entity.type
_entity.pdbx_description
1 polymer ?
#
loop_
_entity_poly.entity_id
_entity_poly.type
_entity_poly.pdbx_seq_one_letter_code
_entity_poly.pdbx_strand_id
1 'polypeptide(L)'
;LPGFLCSPGGHTVLQNPYRSTSFTSQQLPQSALQEKLICDHSLAPGWYQFQIFDKPARMPTKCVEVNHCGTQAPVWLSLAEGESLPQALEVKQLTACATWQFFNGPSKDCCLFRLPVSVRNCGEFFVYLLQPTQGCMAYCAEGKSSGILYKIFNCDFFTPADKQPPSPSVPEIVAELSGTSVYLKCMFNGLSGNSSLGYVVTWWRLSPDSSKEDLRQETTIQTFAFIELDGINLRLGDRIYCSCSSFFLDAPDVQGLSVESEEFFAGIRLKPELASISEDGKEYELVIESTVPCKCFIIDCLNSISLISDVKHYPCVINY
;
A
#
# COMPACT_ATOMS: atom_id res chain seq x y z
N LEU A 1 -2.24 27.11 -25.09
CA LEU A 1 -3.17 27.55 -24.02
C LEU A 1 -2.50 27.33 -22.66
N PRO A 2 -1.93 28.37 -22.06
CA PRO A 2 -1.05 28.25 -20.88
C PRO A 2 -1.82 28.00 -19.57
N GLY A 3 -3.06 27.47 -19.59
CA GLY A 3 -3.81 27.09 -18.39
C GLY A 3 -4.11 25.59 -18.31
N PHE A 4 -4.13 24.91 -19.46
CA PHE A 4 -4.61 23.53 -19.58
C PHE A 4 -3.81 22.53 -18.74
N LEU A 5 -2.48 22.67 -18.67
CA LEU A 5 -1.61 21.77 -17.91
C LEU A 5 -1.91 21.73 -16.39
N CYS A 6 -2.49 22.80 -15.85
CA CYS A 6 -2.85 22.89 -14.44
C CYS A 6 -4.31 22.49 -14.16
N SER A 7 -5.07 22.15 -15.21
CA SER A 7 -6.46 21.70 -15.09
C SER A 7 -6.54 20.17 -15.10
N PRO A 8 -7.63 19.58 -14.56
CA PRO A 8 -7.88 18.15 -14.70
C PRO A 8 -7.83 17.71 -16.18
N GLY A 9 -7.10 16.63 -16.47
CA GLY A 9 -6.89 16.13 -17.84
C GLY A 9 -5.73 16.78 -18.60
N GLY A 10 -5.07 17.80 -18.04
CA GLY A 10 -3.86 18.41 -18.62
C GLY A 10 -2.55 17.72 -18.25
N HIS A 11 -2.59 16.78 -17.31
CA HIS A 11 -1.45 16.02 -16.81
C HIS A 11 -1.94 14.66 -16.28
N THR A 12 -1.01 13.72 -16.16
CA THR A 12 -1.23 12.43 -15.53
C THR A 12 -0.80 12.50 -14.06
N VAL A 13 -1.60 11.94 -13.16
CA VAL A 13 -1.21 11.83 -11.75
C VAL A 13 -0.27 10.64 -11.60
N LEU A 14 0.94 10.90 -11.13
CA LEU A 14 1.93 9.88 -10.79
C LEU A 14 1.90 9.65 -9.28
N GLN A 15 1.00 8.79 -8.84
CA GLN A 15 0.76 8.47 -7.44
C GLN A 15 1.39 7.13 -7.09
N ASN A 16 2.43 7.15 -6.26
CA ASN A 16 3.02 5.95 -5.67
C ASN A 16 3.79 6.34 -4.41
N PRO A 17 3.40 5.86 -3.21
CA PRO A 17 4.03 6.25 -1.95
C PRO A 17 5.50 5.83 -1.86
N TYR A 18 5.89 4.76 -2.56
CA TYR A 18 7.29 4.30 -2.58
C TYR A 18 8.22 5.27 -3.31
N ARG A 19 7.71 6.25 -4.06
CA ARG A 19 8.51 7.34 -4.67
C ARG A 19 9.02 8.36 -3.65
N SER A 20 8.58 8.27 -2.39
CA SER A 20 9.04 9.15 -1.32
C SER A 20 10.54 9.05 -1.10
N THR A 21 11.21 10.18 -0.88
CA THR A 21 12.63 10.19 -0.46
C THR A 21 12.87 9.49 0.88
N SER A 22 11.84 9.32 1.71
CA SER A 22 11.94 8.57 2.98
C SER A 22 11.92 7.05 2.78
N PHE A 23 11.35 6.56 1.68
CA PHE A 23 11.23 5.12 1.44
C PHE A 23 12.55 4.55 0.89
N THR A 24 13.04 3.47 1.49
CA THR A 24 14.25 2.75 1.05
C THR A 24 13.93 1.34 0.56
N SER A 25 14.46 0.98 -0.61
CA SER A 25 14.37 -0.35 -1.19
C SER A 25 15.14 -1.39 -0.39
N GLN A 26 16.04 -1.01 0.52
CA GLN A 26 16.75 -1.95 1.40
C GLN A 26 15.84 -2.60 2.45
N GLN A 27 14.69 -1.99 2.76
CA GLN A 27 13.71 -2.54 3.69
C GLN A 27 12.80 -3.60 3.05
N LEU A 28 12.95 -3.86 1.75
CA LEU A 28 12.16 -4.87 1.04
C LEU A 28 12.78 -6.26 1.17
N PRO A 29 12.00 -7.29 1.56
CA PRO A 29 12.42 -8.68 1.44
C PRO A 29 12.83 -9.02 0.00
N GLN A 30 13.80 -9.91 -0.16
CA GLN A 30 14.41 -10.22 -1.47
C GLN A 30 13.39 -10.72 -2.51
N SER A 31 12.31 -11.36 -2.07
CA SER A 31 11.16 -11.79 -2.90
C SER A 31 10.29 -10.63 -3.37
N ALA A 32 10.19 -9.54 -2.62
CA ALA A 32 9.36 -8.37 -2.94
C ALA A 32 10.11 -7.28 -3.72
N LEU A 33 11.44 -7.37 -3.82
CA LEU A 33 12.27 -6.41 -4.57
C LEU A 33 11.85 -6.33 -6.04
N GLN A 34 11.48 -7.44 -6.66
CA GLN A 34 11.18 -7.48 -8.09
C GLN A 34 9.79 -6.92 -8.42
N GLU A 35 8.86 -6.93 -7.46
CA GLU A 35 7.50 -6.40 -7.62
C GLU A 35 7.35 -4.95 -7.15
N LYS A 36 8.17 -4.52 -6.18
CA LYS A 36 8.07 -3.20 -5.54
C LYS A 36 9.13 -2.18 -5.98
N LEU A 37 10.15 -2.60 -6.75
CA LEU A 37 11.09 -1.67 -7.37
C LEU A 37 10.41 -0.86 -8.47
N ILE A 38 10.55 0.45 -8.41
CA ILE A 38 10.06 1.37 -9.42
C ILE A 38 11.13 1.52 -10.51
N CYS A 39 10.72 1.24 -11.75
CA CYS A 39 11.49 1.46 -12.95
C CYS A 39 10.72 2.36 -13.93
N ASP A 40 11.11 3.62 -14.04
CA ASP A 40 10.51 4.60 -14.97
C ASP A 40 11.05 4.48 -16.41
N HIS A 41 11.77 3.39 -16.73
CA HIS A 41 12.19 3.09 -18.10
C HIS A 41 11.00 2.93 -19.06
N SER A 42 9.87 2.45 -18.54
CA SER A 42 8.62 2.27 -19.28
C SER A 42 7.64 3.44 -19.11
N LEU A 43 8.06 4.52 -18.44
CA LEU A 43 7.22 5.70 -18.24
C LEU A 43 7.00 6.41 -19.59
N ALA A 44 5.74 6.58 -20.00
CA ALA A 44 5.43 7.31 -21.23
C ALA A 44 5.90 8.77 -21.12
N PRO A 45 6.40 9.39 -22.20
CA PRO A 45 6.67 10.83 -22.18
C PRO A 45 5.38 11.63 -21.94
N GLY A 46 5.41 12.58 -21.00
CA GLY A 46 4.19 13.34 -20.68
C GLY A 46 4.33 14.29 -19.49
N TRP A 47 3.28 15.08 -19.25
CA TRP A 47 3.18 15.95 -18.09
C TRP A 47 2.64 15.17 -16.90
N TYR A 48 3.38 15.15 -15.80
CA TYR A 48 3.05 14.41 -14.60
C TYR A 48 2.93 15.32 -13.38
N GLN A 49 1.93 15.07 -12.54
CA GLN A 49 1.85 15.62 -11.19
C GLN A 49 2.22 14.51 -10.21
N PHE A 50 3.24 14.74 -9.38
CA PHE A 50 3.57 13.80 -8.31
C PHE A 50 2.57 13.89 -7.16
N GLN A 51 2.17 12.73 -6.66
CA GLN A 51 1.43 12.61 -5.42
C GLN A 51 2.04 11.52 -4.54
N ILE A 52 2.13 11.81 -3.25
CA ILE A 52 2.46 10.84 -2.21
C ILE A 52 1.33 10.90 -1.19
N PHE A 53 0.69 9.76 -0.90
CA PHE A 53 -0.44 9.68 0.03
C PHE A 53 -1.57 10.67 -0.31
N ASP A 54 -1.97 10.73 -1.59
CA ASP A 54 -3.01 11.62 -2.14
C ASP A 54 -2.77 13.13 -1.95
N LYS A 55 -1.55 13.52 -1.56
CA LYS A 55 -1.15 14.91 -1.41
C LYS A 55 -0.18 15.31 -2.52
N PRO A 56 -0.25 16.56 -3.02
CA PRO A 56 0.73 17.07 -3.96
C PRO A 56 2.17 16.95 -3.41
N ALA A 57 3.02 16.33 -4.21
CA ALA A 57 4.44 16.21 -3.95
C ALA A 57 5.23 16.90 -5.07
N ARG A 58 6.51 17.14 -4.81
CA ARG A 58 7.44 17.74 -5.78
C ARG A 58 8.68 16.87 -5.91
N MET A 59 9.38 16.96 -7.04
CA MET A 59 10.71 16.36 -7.11
C MET A 59 11.65 17.03 -6.08
N PRO A 60 12.45 16.27 -5.32
CA PRO A 60 13.42 16.84 -4.40
C PRO A 60 14.48 17.64 -5.17
N THR A 61 14.89 18.78 -4.61
CA THR A 61 15.93 19.64 -5.22
C THR A 61 17.31 19.41 -4.63
N LYS A 62 17.47 18.36 -3.80
CA LYS A 62 18.71 17.95 -3.17
C LYS A 62 19.02 16.52 -3.60
N CYS A 63 20.30 16.19 -3.61
CA CYS A 63 20.75 14.83 -3.88
C CYS A 63 20.10 13.84 -2.92
N VAL A 64 19.54 12.78 -3.50
CA VAL A 64 18.91 11.68 -2.77
C VAL A 64 19.88 10.49 -2.75
N GLU A 65 20.02 9.83 -1.60
CA GLU A 65 20.89 8.65 -1.45
C GLU A 65 20.42 7.47 -2.31
N VAL A 66 21.36 6.62 -2.74
CA VAL A 66 21.04 5.39 -3.48
C VAL A 66 20.08 4.48 -2.70
N ASN A 67 19.27 3.69 -3.42
CA ASN A 67 18.23 2.82 -2.85
C ASN A 67 17.02 3.54 -2.24
N HIS A 68 16.87 4.85 -2.39
CA HIS A 68 15.66 5.57 -1.97
C HIS A 68 14.65 5.73 -3.12
N CYS A 69 13.43 6.21 -2.80
CA CYS A 69 12.36 6.41 -3.77
C CYS A 69 11.91 5.13 -4.47
N GLY A 70 12.11 4.00 -3.81
CA GLY A 70 11.72 2.69 -4.31
C GLY A 70 12.53 2.24 -5.51
N THR A 71 13.73 2.77 -5.70
CA THR A 71 14.62 2.43 -6.82
C THR A 71 16.07 2.38 -6.37
N GLN A 72 16.92 1.67 -7.11
CA GLN A 72 18.37 1.67 -6.87
C GLN A 72 19.02 3.00 -7.28
N ALA A 73 18.47 3.65 -8.31
CA ALA A 73 18.99 4.87 -8.92
C ALA A 73 17.94 6.00 -8.83
N PRO A 74 17.88 6.74 -7.72
CA PRO A 74 16.90 7.80 -7.53
C PRO A 74 17.20 9.00 -8.42
N VAL A 75 16.15 9.53 -9.04
CA VAL A 75 16.21 10.70 -9.92
C VAL A 75 15.60 11.91 -9.23
N TRP A 76 16.40 12.95 -9.02
CA TRP A 76 16.04 14.19 -8.32
C TRP A 76 16.25 15.40 -9.23
N LEU A 77 15.70 16.57 -8.88
CA LEU A 77 15.77 17.78 -9.70
C LEU A 77 17.01 18.60 -9.31
N SER A 78 17.96 18.73 -10.23
CA SER A 78 19.16 19.54 -10.02
C SER A 78 18.91 20.98 -10.40
N LEU A 79 19.19 21.88 -9.47
CA LEU A 79 19.18 23.32 -9.68
C LEU A 79 20.63 23.81 -9.71
N ALA A 80 20.99 24.52 -10.77
CA ALA A 80 22.30 25.19 -10.83
C ALA A 80 22.41 26.31 -9.79
N GLU A 81 23.63 26.79 -9.52
CA GLU A 81 23.81 27.93 -8.63
C GLU A 81 23.03 29.16 -9.13
N GLY A 82 22.23 29.74 -8.24
CA GLY A 82 21.33 30.85 -8.56
C GLY A 82 20.04 30.45 -9.30
N GLU A 83 19.85 29.16 -9.60
CA GLU A 83 18.64 28.65 -10.22
C GLU A 83 17.57 28.31 -9.18
N SER A 84 16.34 28.76 -9.42
CA SER A 84 15.17 28.45 -8.61
C SER A 84 14.10 27.69 -9.39
N LEU A 85 13.18 27.07 -8.67
CA LEU A 85 11.93 26.53 -9.24
C LEU A 85 11.12 27.64 -9.93
N PRO A 86 10.31 27.30 -10.96
CA PRO A 86 9.49 28.28 -11.68
C PRO A 86 8.53 29.01 -10.74
N GLN A 87 8.34 30.31 -11.00
CA GLN A 87 7.30 31.11 -10.35
C GLN A 87 5.91 30.66 -10.80
N ALA A 88 4.87 31.10 -10.09
CA ALA A 88 3.50 30.72 -10.41
C ALA A 88 3.17 30.98 -11.90
N LEU A 89 2.61 29.97 -12.56
CA LEU A 89 2.27 29.95 -13.99
C LEU A 89 3.46 29.97 -14.97
N GLU A 90 4.69 30.00 -14.48
CA GLU A 90 5.91 29.90 -15.29
C GLU A 90 6.20 28.43 -15.65
N VAL A 91 6.80 28.22 -16.82
CA VAL A 91 7.39 26.96 -17.24
C VAL A 91 8.89 27.16 -17.39
N LYS A 92 9.70 26.30 -16.75
CA LYS A 92 11.16 26.39 -16.78
C LYS A 92 11.76 25.04 -17.16
N GLN A 93 12.77 25.05 -18.04
CA GLN A 93 13.57 23.87 -18.36
C GLN A 93 14.64 23.70 -17.29
N LEU A 94 14.72 22.51 -16.69
CA LEU A 94 15.66 22.14 -15.64
C LEU A 94 16.29 20.79 -15.98
N THR A 95 17.28 20.39 -15.18
CA THR A 95 17.93 19.08 -15.32
C THR A 95 17.58 18.20 -14.13
N ALA A 96 17.11 16.98 -14.38
CA ALA A 96 17.05 15.94 -13.37
C ALA A 96 18.34 15.10 -13.39
N CYS A 97 18.78 14.65 -12.22
CA CYS A 97 20.00 13.91 -12.01
C CYS A 97 19.69 12.55 -11.36
N ALA A 98 20.28 11.48 -11.87
CA ALA A 98 20.24 10.18 -11.21
C ALA A 98 21.46 10.01 -10.29
N THR A 99 21.21 9.67 -9.03
CA THR A 99 22.26 9.29 -8.08
C THR A 99 22.69 7.84 -8.33
N TRP A 100 24.00 7.59 -8.35
CA TRP A 100 24.58 6.26 -8.49
C TRP A 100 25.81 6.09 -7.59
N GLN A 101 26.06 4.84 -7.18
CA GLN A 101 27.28 4.46 -6.46
C GLN A 101 27.94 3.28 -7.16
N PHE A 102 29.22 3.43 -7.51
CA PHE A 102 30.00 2.34 -8.10
C PHE A 102 30.41 1.33 -7.02
N PHE A 103 30.30 0.04 -7.33
CA PHE A 103 30.54 -1.08 -6.40
C PHE A 103 31.92 -1.09 -5.71
N ASN A 104 32.90 -0.31 -6.20
CA ASN A 104 34.28 -0.24 -5.67
C ASN A 104 34.78 1.20 -5.42
N GLY A 105 33.90 2.21 -5.42
CA GLY A 105 34.27 3.62 -5.25
C GLY A 105 33.89 4.17 -3.87
N PRO A 106 34.72 5.01 -3.21
CA PRO A 106 34.39 5.60 -1.91
C PRO A 106 33.38 6.76 -2.00
N SER A 107 32.98 7.15 -3.23
CA SER A 107 32.14 8.33 -3.48
C SER A 107 30.90 7.98 -4.29
N LYS A 108 29.76 8.53 -3.85
CA LYS A 108 28.51 8.57 -4.61
C LYS A 108 28.58 9.69 -5.63
N ASP A 109 28.11 9.44 -6.84
CA ASP A 109 27.87 10.49 -7.83
C ASP A 109 26.39 10.84 -7.83
N CYS A 110 26.06 12.02 -7.33
CA CYS A 110 24.70 12.53 -7.27
C CYS A 110 24.10 12.88 -8.64
N CYS A 111 24.91 12.99 -9.70
CA CYS A 111 24.43 13.35 -11.03
C CYS A 111 25.20 12.62 -12.13
N LEU A 112 25.21 11.28 -12.03
CA LEU A 112 25.85 10.44 -13.04
C LEU A 112 25.10 10.54 -14.37
N PHE A 113 23.77 10.43 -14.34
CA PHE A 113 22.91 10.59 -15.51
C PHE A 113 22.10 11.88 -15.41
N ARG A 114 22.00 12.61 -16.53
CA ARG A 114 21.24 13.85 -16.66
C ARG A 114 20.04 13.63 -17.58
N LEU A 115 18.86 14.04 -17.14
CA LEU A 115 17.61 13.97 -17.90
C LEU A 115 17.00 15.37 -18.02
N PRO A 116 16.62 15.81 -19.22
CA PRO A 116 15.93 17.08 -19.39
C PRO A 116 14.52 17.00 -18.80
N VAL A 117 14.13 17.99 -18.00
CA VAL A 117 12.78 18.05 -17.41
C VAL A 117 12.25 19.47 -17.52
N SER A 118 11.02 19.62 -18.02
CA SER A 118 10.31 20.91 -17.96
C SER A 118 9.43 20.95 -16.72
N VAL A 119 9.53 21.98 -15.91
CA VAL A 119 8.75 22.14 -14.69
C VAL A 119 7.81 23.32 -14.84
N ARG A 120 6.58 23.15 -14.41
CA ARG A 120 5.57 24.21 -14.40
C ARG A 120 4.96 24.32 -13.01
N ASN A 121 4.84 25.55 -12.50
CA ASN A 121 4.22 25.81 -11.21
C ASN A 121 2.73 26.16 -11.39
N CYS A 122 1.85 25.33 -10.84
CA CYS A 122 0.40 25.52 -10.86
C CYS A 122 -0.13 26.18 -9.57
N GLY A 123 0.76 26.71 -8.72
CA GLY A 123 0.46 27.25 -7.39
C GLY A 123 0.45 26.14 -6.34
N GLU A 124 -0.62 25.34 -6.34
CA GLU A 124 -0.82 24.28 -5.34
C GLU A 124 0.08 23.06 -5.57
N PHE A 125 0.50 22.83 -6.81
CA PHE A 125 1.34 21.70 -7.20
C PHE A 125 2.25 22.07 -8.37
N PHE A 126 3.23 21.21 -8.64
CA PHE A 126 4.06 21.30 -9.85
C PHE A 126 3.69 20.18 -10.81
N VAL A 127 3.76 20.48 -12.10
CA VAL A 127 3.73 19.46 -13.16
C VAL A 127 5.07 19.41 -13.88
N TYR A 128 5.48 18.19 -14.23
CA TYR A 128 6.79 17.89 -14.76
C TYR A 128 6.64 17.18 -16.10
N LEU A 129 7.26 17.70 -17.15
CA LEU A 129 7.40 16.99 -18.41
C LEU A 129 8.52 15.96 -18.24
N LEU A 130 8.14 14.71 -18.03
CA LEU A 130 9.04 13.59 -17.79
C LEU A 130 9.23 12.76 -19.06
N GLN A 131 10.36 12.06 -19.11
CA GLN A 131 10.71 11.14 -20.19
C GLN A 131 11.07 9.77 -19.58
N PRO A 132 10.99 8.68 -20.34
CA PRO A 132 11.45 7.39 -19.85
C PRO A 132 12.94 7.42 -19.49
N THR A 133 13.30 6.76 -18.38
CA THR A 133 14.69 6.74 -17.88
C THR A 133 15.56 5.76 -18.67
N GLN A 134 16.87 5.96 -18.62
CA GLN A 134 17.84 5.03 -19.20
C GLN A 134 18.10 3.87 -18.24
N GLY A 135 17.39 2.75 -18.41
CA GLY A 135 17.43 1.64 -17.45
C GLY A 135 16.52 1.85 -16.24
N CYS A 136 16.58 0.95 -15.26
CA CYS A 136 15.70 0.99 -14.08
C CYS A 136 16.16 2.07 -13.09
N MET A 137 15.62 3.27 -13.26
CA MET A 137 15.74 4.43 -12.37
C MET A 137 14.33 4.93 -12.07
N ALA A 138 14.13 5.74 -11.03
CA ALA A 138 12.82 6.31 -10.76
C ALA A 138 12.89 7.79 -10.33
N TYR A 139 11.94 8.58 -10.83
CA TYR A 139 11.73 9.95 -10.38
C TYR A 139 11.20 9.96 -8.95
N CYS A 140 11.97 10.60 -8.07
CA CYS A 140 11.65 10.82 -6.67
C CYS A 140 10.60 11.90 -6.48
N ALA A 141 9.89 11.80 -5.38
CA ALA A 141 9.00 12.83 -4.88
C ALA A 141 9.22 13.07 -3.38
N GLU A 142 9.03 14.30 -2.94
CA GLU A 142 9.00 14.72 -1.54
C GLU A 142 7.71 15.52 -1.29
N GLY A 143 7.07 15.30 -0.15
CA GLY A 143 5.90 16.10 0.26
C GLY A 143 6.27 17.56 0.52
N LYS A 144 5.33 18.49 0.32
CA LYS A 144 5.49 19.86 0.80
C LYS A 144 5.51 19.84 2.34
N SER A 145 6.69 19.89 2.94
CA SER A 145 6.80 20.28 4.34
C SER A 145 6.29 21.72 4.46
N SER A 146 5.19 21.91 5.19
CA SER A 146 4.71 23.26 5.51
C SER A 146 5.78 23.95 6.34
N GLY A 147 6.61 24.77 5.69
CA GLY A 147 7.80 25.42 6.24
C GLY A 147 7.53 26.53 7.25
N ILE A 148 6.60 26.34 8.18
CA ILE A 148 6.25 27.32 9.22
C ILE A 148 6.61 26.83 10.64
N LEU A 149 7.03 25.57 10.84
CA LEU A 149 7.37 25.07 12.19
C LEU A 149 8.85 24.78 12.46
N TYR A 150 9.76 24.92 11.49
CA TYR A 150 11.18 24.61 11.69
C TYR A 150 12.11 25.83 11.88
N LYS A 151 11.57 27.04 12.07
CA LYS A 151 12.41 28.24 12.30
C LYS A 151 12.09 29.06 13.55
N ILE A 152 11.27 28.55 14.47
CA ILE A 152 11.05 29.18 15.78
C ILE A 152 11.24 28.13 16.87
N PHE A 153 12.42 27.54 17.00
CA PHE A 153 12.85 26.90 18.26
C PHE A 153 14.38 26.90 18.30
N ASN A 154 14.94 28.08 18.55
CA ASN A 154 16.25 28.19 19.18
C ASN A 154 16.02 28.79 20.56
N CYS A 155 16.53 28.08 21.57
CA CYS A 155 16.47 28.35 23.01
C CYS A 155 15.10 28.16 23.67
N ASP A 156 14.80 26.94 24.09
CA ASP A 156 14.77 26.57 25.52
C ASP A 156 13.99 25.26 25.75
N PHE A 157 14.67 24.30 26.37
CA PHE A 157 14.12 23.24 27.22
C PHE A 157 12.74 22.67 26.87
N PHE A 158 12.62 21.85 25.83
CA PHE A 158 11.74 20.67 25.88
C PHE A 158 12.35 19.59 24.98
N THR A 159 12.70 18.45 25.58
CA THR A 159 12.87 17.20 24.87
C THR A 159 11.70 17.01 23.91
N PRO A 160 11.92 16.72 22.61
CA PRO A 160 10.82 16.31 21.76
C PRO A 160 10.28 15.03 22.38
N ALA A 161 9.08 15.10 22.96
CA ALA A 161 8.31 13.89 23.10
C ALA A 161 8.15 13.38 21.66
N ASP A 162 8.81 12.27 21.34
CA ASP A 162 8.50 11.43 20.20
C ASP A 162 6.99 11.27 20.20
N LYS A 163 6.30 12.06 19.37
CA LYS A 163 4.87 11.90 19.19
C LYS A 163 4.76 10.59 18.43
N GLN A 164 4.52 9.51 19.17
CA GLN A 164 4.19 8.23 18.58
C GLN A 164 2.80 8.35 17.92
N PRO A 165 2.63 7.88 16.67
CA PRO A 165 1.32 7.86 16.02
C PRO A 165 0.29 7.13 16.89
N PRO A 166 -0.95 7.64 16.98
CA PRO A 166 -2.00 6.99 17.76
C PRO A 166 -2.38 5.67 17.10
N SER A 167 -2.40 4.58 17.87
CA SER A 167 -2.82 3.28 17.36
C SER A 167 -4.25 3.32 16.80
N PRO A 168 -4.51 2.64 15.67
CA PRO A 168 -5.86 2.47 15.15
C PRO A 168 -6.70 1.59 16.10
N SER A 169 -8.02 1.55 15.91
CA SER A 169 -8.84 0.55 16.60
C SER A 169 -8.46 -0.87 16.18
N VAL A 170 -8.84 -1.85 17.00
CA VAL A 170 -8.75 -3.26 16.62
C VAL A 170 -9.45 -3.46 15.27
N PRO A 171 -8.75 -3.98 14.24
CA PRO A 171 -9.34 -4.19 12.94
C PRO A 171 -10.33 -5.36 12.94
N GLU A 172 -11.36 -5.23 12.12
CA GLU A 172 -12.38 -6.25 11.88
C GLU A 172 -12.29 -6.73 10.44
N ILE A 173 -12.34 -8.06 10.23
CA ILE A 173 -12.32 -8.67 8.91
C ILE A 173 -13.75 -9.03 8.50
N VAL A 174 -14.17 -8.52 7.34
CA VAL A 174 -15.49 -8.79 6.76
C VAL A 174 -15.31 -9.35 5.36
N ALA A 175 -16.05 -10.39 5.00
CA ALA A 175 -16.06 -10.92 3.64
C ALA A 175 -17.15 -10.23 2.80
N GLU A 176 -16.76 -9.64 1.67
CA GLU A 176 -17.63 -8.92 0.74
C GLU A 176 -17.61 -9.59 -0.65
N LEU A 177 -18.76 -9.60 -1.34
CA LEU A 177 -18.86 -10.06 -2.72
C LEU A 177 -18.84 -8.84 -3.65
N SER A 178 -17.91 -8.81 -4.60
CA SER A 178 -17.88 -7.79 -5.65
C SER A 178 -17.84 -8.46 -7.02
N GLY A 179 -18.95 -8.36 -7.75
CA GLY A 179 -19.12 -9.04 -9.04
C GLY A 179 -19.08 -10.56 -8.91
N THR A 180 -18.01 -11.17 -9.45
CA THR A 180 -17.78 -12.62 -9.40
C THR A 180 -16.80 -13.05 -8.32
N SER A 181 -16.07 -12.10 -7.72
CA SER A 181 -14.98 -12.37 -6.80
C SER A 181 -15.40 -12.08 -5.35
N VAL A 182 -14.84 -12.85 -4.43
CA VAL A 182 -14.99 -12.65 -2.99
C VAL A 182 -13.74 -11.94 -2.46
N TYR A 183 -13.95 -10.91 -1.68
CA TYR A 183 -12.88 -10.12 -1.07
C TYR A 183 -13.01 -10.18 0.44
N LEU A 184 -11.89 -10.29 1.15
CA LEU A 184 -11.84 -9.96 2.56
C LEU A 184 -11.44 -8.49 2.70
N LYS A 185 -12.17 -7.79 3.55
CA LYS A 185 -11.96 -6.39 3.86
C LYS A 185 -11.57 -6.26 5.32
N CYS A 186 -10.40 -5.72 5.57
CA CYS A 186 -9.97 -5.35 6.90
C CYS A 186 -10.38 -3.90 7.13
N MET A 187 -11.21 -3.64 8.15
CA MET A 187 -11.68 -2.29 8.49
C MET A 187 -11.25 -1.92 9.90
N PHE A 188 -10.90 -0.65 10.09
CA PHE A 188 -10.52 -0.10 11.40
C PHE A 188 -10.93 1.37 11.47
N ASN A 189 -10.82 1.98 12.64
CA ASN A 189 -11.07 3.40 12.84
C ASN A 189 -9.77 4.13 13.13
N GLY A 190 -9.58 5.25 12.44
CA GLY A 190 -8.48 6.18 12.66
C GLY A 190 -8.82 7.23 13.69
N LEU A 191 -8.01 7.37 14.74
CA LEU A 191 -8.09 8.52 15.64
C LEU A 191 -7.52 9.76 14.94
N SER A 192 -8.39 10.50 14.25
CA SER A 192 -8.03 11.75 13.59
C SER A 192 -7.93 12.88 14.61
N GLY A 193 -6.71 13.13 15.09
CA GLY A 193 -6.37 14.43 15.67
C GLY A 193 -6.21 15.50 14.58
N ASN A 194 -5.59 16.64 14.91
CA ASN A 194 -5.21 17.66 13.92
C ASN A 194 -4.13 17.20 12.91
N SER A 195 -3.67 15.95 12.99
CA SER A 195 -2.61 15.39 12.15
C SER A 195 -3.20 14.45 11.09
N SER A 196 -2.68 14.53 9.87
CA SER A 196 -3.03 13.55 8.84
C SER A 196 -2.27 12.24 9.09
N LEU A 197 -3.00 11.14 9.20
CA LEU A 197 -2.45 9.80 9.42
C LEU A 197 -2.50 8.97 8.14
N GLY A 198 -1.53 8.09 7.99
CA GLY A 198 -1.58 6.94 7.09
C GLY A 198 -1.52 5.65 7.89
N TYR A 199 -1.80 4.53 7.22
CA TYR A 199 -1.88 3.21 7.82
C TYR A 199 -1.07 2.21 7.01
N VAL A 200 -0.36 1.33 7.71
CA VAL A 200 0.23 0.13 7.15
C VAL A 200 -0.66 -1.03 7.53
N VAL A 201 -1.16 -1.77 6.55
CA VAL A 201 -2.03 -2.92 6.75
C VAL A 201 -1.32 -4.16 6.24
N THR A 202 -1.20 -5.17 7.10
CA THR A 202 -0.61 -6.47 6.75
C THR A 202 -1.64 -7.58 6.99
N TRP A 203 -1.81 -8.43 5.98
CA TRP A 203 -2.60 -9.65 6.03
C TRP A 203 -1.70 -10.83 6.36
N TRP A 204 -2.12 -11.64 7.33
CA TRP A 204 -1.38 -12.80 7.81
C TRP A 204 -2.21 -14.08 7.65
N ARG A 205 -1.56 -15.19 7.26
CA ARG A 205 -2.12 -16.55 7.32
C ARG A 205 -1.53 -17.27 8.52
N LEU A 206 -2.38 -17.96 9.29
CA LEU A 206 -1.94 -18.86 10.35
C LEU A 206 -1.70 -20.27 9.79
N SER A 207 -0.43 -20.65 9.77
CA SER A 207 0.03 -21.97 9.32
C SER A 207 -0.35 -23.06 10.33
N PRO A 208 -0.38 -24.34 9.91
CA PRO A 208 -0.74 -25.45 10.79
C PRO A 208 0.16 -25.60 12.02
N ASP A 209 1.41 -25.16 11.92
CA ASP A 209 2.40 -25.10 13.00
C ASP A 209 2.20 -23.90 13.95
N SER A 210 1.10 -23.15 13.76
CA SER A 210 0.78 -21.92 14.50
C SER A 210 1.72 -20.75 14.24
N SER A 211 2.55 -20.81 13.19
CA SER A 211 3.31 -19.64 12.71
C SER A 211 2.42 -18.75 11.82
N LYS A 212 2.75 -17.45 11.75
CA LYS A 212 2.03 -16.48 10.91
C LYS A 212 2.87 -16.14 9.68
N GLU A 213 2.31 -16.34 8.50
CA GLU A 213 2.91 -16.02 7.20
C GLU A 213 2.33 -14.72 6.66
N ASP A 214 3.17 -13.77 6.23
CA ASP A 214 2.73 -12.54 5.56
C ASP A 214 2.19 -12.90 4.16
N LEU A 215 0.94 -12.54 3.90
CA LEU A 215 0.31 -12.70 2.59
C LEU A 215 0.43 -11.44 1.74
N ARG A 216 0.22 -10.27 2.35
CA ARG A 216 0.19 -8.99 1.67
C ARG A 216 0.35 -7.85 2.68
N GLN A 217 1.27 -6.94 2.39
CA GLN A 217 1.41 -5.67 3.10
C GLN A 217 1.21 -4.50 2.15
N GLU A 218 0.35 -3.56 2.55
CA GLU A 218 0.08 -2.33 1.81
C GLU A 218 0.04 -1.09 2.74
N THR A 219 0.15 0.08 2.13
CA THR A 219 0.06 1.37 2.82
C THR A 219 -1.09 2.16 2.23
N THR A 220 -1.98 2.67 3.10
CA THR A 220 -3.21 3.34 2.69
C THR A 220 -3.51 4.52 3.61
N ILE A 221 -4.21 5.54 3.10
CA ILE A 221 -4.82 6.58 3.94
C ILE A 221 -6.28 6.26 4.28
N GLN A 222 -6.85 5.26 3.62
CA GLN A 222 -8.18 4.77 3.89
C GLN A 222 -8.16 3.93 5.16
N THR A 223 -9.29 3.89 5.85
CA THR A 223 -9.45 3.10 7.07
C THR A 223 -9.90 1.66 6.77
N PHE A 224 -9.53 1.16 5.59
CA PHE A 224 -9.77 -0.20 5.16
C PHE A 224 -8.78 -0.65 4.07
N ALA A 225 -8.68 -1.96 3.90
CA ALA A 225 -7.80 -2.65 2.96
C ALA A 225 -8.47 -3.94 2.48
N PHE A 226 -8.13 -4.42 1.28
CA PHE A 226 -8.75 -5.61 0.67
C PHE A 226 -7.73 -6.70 0.32
N ILE A 227 -8.16 -7.96 0.36
CA ILE A 227 -7.46 -9.09 -0.25
C ILE A 227 -8.48 -10.00 -0.94
N GLU A 228 -8.18 -10.42 -2.17
CA GLU A 228 -9.08 -11.29 -2.95
C GLU A 228 -8.91 -12.74 -2.54
N LEU A 229 -10.03 -13.46 -2.42
CA LEU A 229 -10.05 -14.92 -2.24
C LEU A 229 -9.93 -15.57 -3.63
N ASP A 230 -8.68 -15.63 -4.11
CA ASP A 230 -8.31 -16.01 -5.47
C ASP A 230 -7.87 -17.48 -5.61
N GLY A 231 -7.70 -18.19 -4.50
CA GLY A 231 -7.17 -19.56 -4.46
C GLY A 231 -5.64 -19.65 -4.58
N ILE A 232 -4.95 -18.54 -4.83
CA ILE A 232 -3.49 -18.48 -4.96
C ILE A 232 -2.90 -17.93 -3.66
N ASN A 233 -3.24 -16.68 -3.35
CA ASN A 233 -2.77 -15.94 -2.18
C ASN A 233 -3.64 -16.20 -0.97
N LEU A 234 -4.96 -16.31 -1.16
CA LEU A 234 -5.94 -16.60 -0.11
C LEU A 234 -6.88 -17.73 -0.57
N ARG A 235 -7.05 -18.75 0.27
CA ARG A 235 -7.77 -19.99 -0.03
C ARG A 235 -8.88 -20.25 0.98
N LEU A 236 -9.89 -20.99 0.55
CA LEU A 236 -10.88 -21.54 1.46
C LEU A 236 -10.18 -22.49 2.47
N GLY A 237 -10.56 -22.37 3.74
CA GLY A 237 -9.95 -23.09 4.85
C GLY A 237 -8.84 -22.31 5.58
N ASP A 238 -8.42 -21.17 5.05
CA ASP A 238 -7.40 -20.36 5.70
C ASP A 238 -7.92 -19.72 7.00
N ARG A 239 -7.01 -19.55 7.97
CA ARG A 239 -7.20 -18.75 9.17
C ARG A 239 -6.37 -17.50 9.03
N ILE A 240 -7.02 -16.34 9.03
CA ILE A 240 -6.46 -15.06 8.61
C ILE A 240 -6.50 -14.06 9.75
N TYR A 241 -5.45 -13.23 9.82
CA TYR A 241 -5.40 -12.05 10.69
C TYR A 241 -5.10 -10.82 9.84
N CYS A 242 -5.59 -9.68 10.30
CA CYS A 242 -5.23 -8.38 9.77
C CYS A 242 -4.55 -7.57 10.87
N SER A 243 -3.37 -7.03 10.60
CA SER A 243 -2.70 -6.10 11.51
C SER A 243 -2.60 -4.72 10.90
N CYS A 244 -2.87 -3.69 11.69
CA CYS A 244 -2.80 -2.30 11.25
C CYS A 244 -1.94 -1.47 12.22
N SER A 245 -0.99 -0.72 11.67
CA SER A 245 -0.27 0.35 12.38
C SER A 245 -0.52 1.69 11.70
N SER A 246 -0.43 2.78 12.45
CA SER A 246 -0.55 4.13 11.92
C SER A 246 0.80 4.83 11.84
N PHE A 247 0.91 5.84 10.99
CA PHE A 247 2.04 6.75 10.93
C PHE A 247 1.57 8.16 10.59
N PHE A 248 2.38 9.17 10.91
CA PHE A 248 2.10 10.53 10.50
C PHE A 248 2.54 10.74 9.05
N LEU A 249 1.70 11.32 8.20
CA LEU A 249 2.03 11.49 6.77
C LEU A 249 3.28 12.35 6.51
N ASP A 250 3.66 13.20 7.46
CA ASP A 250 4.87 14.03 7.45
C ASP A 250 6.11 13.33 8.06
N ALA A 251 5.93 12.17 8.71
CA ALA A 251 6.99 11.35 9.29
C ALA A 251 6.67 9.84 9.16
N PRO A 252 6.67 9.27 7.94
CA PRO A 252 6.26 7.89 7.69
C PRO A 252 7.20 6.84 8.27
N ASP A 253 8.45 7.22 8.56
CA ASP A 253 9.44 6.32 9.18
C ASP A 253 9.14 6.06 10.66
N VAL A 254 8.30 6.89 11.28
CA VAL A 254 7.85 6.73 12.65
C VAL A 254 6.50 6.00 12.62
N GLN A 255 6.54 4.68 12.77
CA GLN A 255 5.34 3.85 12.86
C GLN A 255 4.88 3.71 14.31
N GLY A 256 3.55 3.78 14.50
CA GLY A 256 2.89 3.49 15.76
C GLY A 256 2.85 1.99 16.04
N LEU A 257 2.28 1.63 17.19
CA LEU A 257 2.09 0.23 17.55
C LEU A 257 1.08 -0.42 16.60
N SER A 258 1.43 -1.62 16.12
CA SER A 258 0.53 -2.45 15.33
C SER A 258 -0.54 -3.09 16.22
N VAL A 259 -1.79 -3.02 15.78
CA VAL A 259 -2.96 -3.64 16.41
C VAL A 259 -3.49 -4.71 15.48
N GLU A 260 -3.79 -5.88 16.02
CA GLU A 260 -4.19 -7.06 15.25
C GLU A 260 -5.67 -7.41 15.47
N SER A 261 -6.32 -7.94 14.44
CA SER A 261 -7.68 -8.45 14.48
C SER A 261 -7.77 -9.76 15.27
N GLU A 262 -8.99 -10.14 15.59
CA GLU A 262 -9.29 -11.54 15.92
C GLU A 262 -9.06 -12.47 14.71
N GLU A 263 -8.96 -13.77 14.97
CA GLU A 263 -8.85 -14.78 13.91
C GLU A 263 -10.12 -14.77 13.04
N PHE A 264 -9.94 -14.65 11.72
CA PHE A 264 -10.99 -14.86 10.74
C PHE A 264 -10.76 -16.15 9.98
N PHE A 265 -11.70 -17.09 10.09
CA PHE A 265 -11.70 -18.27 9.23
C PHE A 265 -12.33 -17.94 7.88
N ALA A 266 -11.65 -18.16 6.78
CA ALA A 266 -12.18 -17.95 5.43
C ALA A 266 -12.71 -19.28 4.87
N GLY A 267 -13.99 -19.62 5.10
CA GLY A 267 -14.55 -20.84 4.54
C GLY A 267 -15.89 -21.26 5.12
N ILE A 268 -16.16 -22.56 5.00
CA ILE A 268 -17.38 -23.21 5.47
C ILE A 268 -17.00 -24.22 6.56
N ARG A 269 -17.69 -24.18 7.70
CA ARG A 269 -17.53 -25.16 8.80
C ARG A 269 -18.83 -25.86 9.10
N LEU A 270 -18.72 -27.10 9.58
CA LEU A 270 -19.82 -27.87 10.14
C LEU A 270 -19.80 -27.72 11.66
N LYS A 271 -20.95 -27.44 12.26
CA LYS A 271 -21.14 -27.44 13.72
C LYS A 271 -22.17 -28.51 14.12
N PRO A 272 -21.88 -29.34 15.14
CA PRO A 272 -20.61 -29.43 15.87
C PRO A 272 -19.47 -29.98 14.99
N GLU A 273 -18.22 -29.58 15.28
CA GLU A 273 -17.02 -30.13 14.63
C GLU A 273 -16.84 -31.60 15.07
N LEU A 274 -17.53 -32.52 14.39
CA LEU A 274 -17.43 -33.96 14.63
C LEU A 274 -16.41 -34.56 13.65
N ALA A 275 -15.35 -35.16 14.19
CA ALA A 275 -14.32 -35.83 13.39
C ALA A 275 -14.81 -37.13 12.72
N SER A 276 -15.89 -37.72 13.25
CA SER A 276 -16.52 -38.93 12.71
C SER A 276 -17.97 -39.03 13.16
N ILE A 277 -18.84 -39.49 12.27
CA ILE A 277 -20.25 -39.79 12.55
C ILE A 277 -20.37 -41.32 12.57
N SER A 278 -20.90 -41.88 13.66
CA SER A 278 -21.16 -43.33 13.73
C SER A 278 -22.42 -43.68 12.96
N GLU A 279 -22.37 -44.77 12.19
CA GLU A 279 -23.55 -45.38 11.54
C GLU A 279 -24.32 -46.22 12.56
N ASP A 280 -24.80 -45.59 13.63
CA ASP A 280 -25.52 -46.24 14.75
C ASP A 280 -27.05 -46.07 14.65
N GLY A 281 -27.55 -45.53 13.53
CA GLY A 281 -28.96 -45.22 13.32
C GLY A 281 -29.45 -43.99 14.09
N LYS A 282 -28.55 -43.25 14.76
CA LYS A 282 -28.85 -41.98 15.40
C LYS A 282 -28.89 -40.87 14.35
N GLU A 283 -29.86 -39.97 14.47
CA GLU A 283 -29.89 -38.74 13.69
C GLU A 283 -28.92 -37.72 14.27
N TYR A 284 -28.12 -37.12 13.39
CA TYR A 284 -27.18 -36.05 13.74
C TYR A 284 -27.62 -34.77 13.05
N GLU A 285 -27.88 -33.74 13.84
CA GLU A 285 -28.14 -32.40 13.33
C GLU A 285 -26.81 -31.68 13.11
N LEU A 286 -26.55 -31.28 11.87
CA LEU A 286 -25.35 -30.53 11.48
C LEU A 286 -25.75 -29.18 10.90
N VAL A 287 -25.11 -28.13 11.42
CA VAL A 287 -25.27 -26.76 10.93
C VAL A 287 -24.08 -26.41 10.06
N ILE A 288 -24.34 -25.99 8.83
CA ILE A 288 -23.31 -25.45 7.93
C ILE A 288 -23.23 -23.94 8.17
N GLU A 289 -22.08 -23.47 8.63
CA GLU A 289 -21.78 -22.05 8.77
C GLU A 289 -20.76 -21.62 7.72
N SER A 290 -21.11 -20.63 6.90
CA SER A 290 -20.18 -19.99 5.97
C SER A 290 -19.79 -18.60 6.49
N THR A 291 -18.50 -18.33 6.56
CA THR A 291 -17.96 -16.99 6.86
C THR A 291 -17.68 -16.18 5.61
N VAL A 292 -17.73 -16.81 4.42
CA VAL A 292 -17.57 -16.16 3.12
C VAL A 292 -18.88 -16.22 2.32
N PRO A 293 -19.21 -15.20 1.51
CA PRO A 293 -20.40 -15.23 0.68
C PRO A 293 -20.39 -16.42 -0.29
N CYS A 294 -21.42 -17.26 -0.25
CA CYS A 294 -21.63 -18.33 -1.22
C CYS A 294 -22.50 -17.81 -2.38
N LYS A 295 -22.03 -17.99 -3.62
CA LYS A 295 -22.88 -17.80 -4.80
C LYS A 295 -23.86 -18.97 -4.90
N CYS A 296 -25.10 -18.79 -4.46
CA CYS A 296 -26.16 -19.78 -4.71
C CYS A 296 -26.67 -19.59 -6.16
N PHE A 297 -26.43 -20.57 -7.05
CA PHE A 297 -27.00 -20.57 -8.41
C PHE A 297 -28.37 -21.26 -8.50
N ILE A 298 -28.84 -21.90 -7.43
CA ILE A 298 -30.13 -22.57 -7.36
C ILE A 298 -30.77 -22.25 -6.00
N ILE A 299 -32.07 -22.00 -6.05
CA ILE A 299 -32.98 -21.82 -4.91
C ILE A 299 -32.92 -23.11 -4.08
N ASP A 300 -32.10 -23.15 -3.04
CA ASP A 300 -32.24 -23.99 -1.82
C ASP A 300 -30.95 -23.91 -0.98
N CYS A 301 -30.55 -22.70 -0.60
CA CYS A 301 -29.59 -22.51 0.50
C CYS A 301 -30.41 -22.47 1.82
N LEU A 302 -31.01 -23.60 2.19
CA LEU A 302 -31.77 -23.78 3.43
C LEU A 302 -30.81 -24.12 4.59
N ASN A 303 -30.95 -23.39 5.69
CA ASN A 303 -30.04 -23.30 6.84
C ASN A 303 -29.91 -24.57 7.72
N SER A 304 -30.19 -25.77 7.22
CA SER A 304 -30.02 -27.01 7.96
C SER A 304 -30.02 -28.21 7.01
N ILE A 305 -28.94 -29.02 7.04
CA ILE A 305 -28.93 -30.33 6.38
C ILE A 305 -29.09 -31.39 7.47
N SER A 306 -30.23 -32.08 7.46
CA SER A 306 -30.46 -33.26 8.30
C SER A 306 -29.86 -34.49 7.61
N LEU A 307 -28.72 -34.99 8.10
CA LEU A 307 -28.19 -36.27 7.65
C LEU A 307 -28.82 -37.39 8.49
N ILE A 308 -29.74 -38.13 7.88
CA ILE A 308 -30.23 -39.38 8.45
C ILE A 308 -29.21 -40.46 8.08
N SER A 309 -28.67 -41.17 9.06
CA SER A 309 -27.80 -42.33 8.87
C SER A 309 -28.62 -43.54 8.36
N ASP A 310 -29.24 -43.39 7.19
CA ASP A 310 -29.89 -44.48 6.48
C ASP A 310 -29.29 -44.59 5.08
N VAL A 311 -28.92 -45.81 4.71
CA VAL A 311 -28.26 -46.13 3.43
C VAL A 311 -29.20 -45.80 2.26
N LYS A 312 -29.18 -44.56 1.79
CA LYS A 312 -29.62 -44.18 0.45
C LYS A 312 -28.64 -43.17 -0.14
N HIS A 313 -27.91 -43.64 -1.14
CA HIS A 313 -27.02 -42.82 -1.96
C HIS A 313 -27.83 -41.69 -2.60
N TYR A 314 -27.60 -40.46 -2.16
CA TYR A 314 -27.89 -39.26 -2.96
C TYR A 314 -26.56 -38.63 -3.35
N PRO A 315 -26.24 -38.52 -4.65
CA PRO A 315 -25.02 -37.86 -5.09
C PRO A 315 -25.19 -36.36 -4.90
N CYS A 316 -24.64 -35.80 -3.82
CA CYS A 316 -24.44 -34.37 -3.69
C CYS A 316 -23.16 -34.01 -4.47
N VAL A 317 -23.34 -33.62 -5.73
CA VAL A 317 -22.25 -33.12 -6.58
C VAL A 317 -22.07 -31.64 -6.29
N ILE A 318 -21.06 -31.29 -5.49
CA ILE A 318 -20.54 -29.92 -5.41
C ILE A 318 -19.56 -29.78 -6.57
N ASN A 319 -19.99 -29.14 -7.65
CA ASN A 319 -19.09 -28.78 -8.75
C ASN A 319 -18.30 -27.53 -8.34
N TYR A 320 -16.98 -27.68 -8.29
CA TYR A 320 -16.00 -26.59 -8.14
C TYR A 320 -15.73 -25.91 -9.49
#